data_AF-K2NCZ3-F1
#
_entry.id   AF-K2NCZ3-F1
#
_cell.length_a   1.000
_cell.length_b   1.000
_cell.length_c   1.000
_cell.angle_alpha   90.00
_cell.angle_beta   90.00
_cell.angle_gamma   90.00
#
_symmetry.space_group_name_H-M   'P 1'
#
loop_
_entity.id
_entity.type
_entity.pdbx_description
1 polymer ?
#
loop_
_entity_poly.entity_id
_entity_poly.type
_entity_poly.pdbx_seq_one_letter_code
_entity_poly.pdbx_strand_id
1 'polypeptide(L)'
;MEDWLRLCFPLVAKNEAEDIYSMIIYSMDNDSAWALSEDISPAECLNSRITEWEGSLLMIVDCEDGQRVHESRDMGATWTEAVGKLSGVWVNARSGVSQKESLHVDALITATIEGGRFMLYTRRGYTSGKKRATALCLWVTDNNRTFSDGPVAVDKAANWMLTSTLLHSDGNLHLLQRRDNGEGRVT
;
A
#
# COMPACT_ATOMS: atom_id res chain seq x y z
N MET A 1 1.54 -7.91 -25.24
CA MET A 1 0.55 -6.97 -24.71
C MET A 1 1.16 -5.62 -24.92
N GLU A 2 0.59 -4.80 -25.80
CA GLU A 2 1.23 -3.55 -26.24
C GLU A 2 1.32 -2.56 -25.08
N ASP A 3 2.57 -2.25 -24.70
CA ASP A 3 2.97 -1.21 -23.76
C ASP A 3 2.70 0.17 -24.39
N TRP A 4 1.43 0.56 -24.49
CA TRP A 4 1.13 1.99 -24.50
C TRP A 4 1.34 2.50 -23.07
N LEU A 5 2.09 3.59 -22.91
CA LEU A 5 2.30 4.23 -21.61
C LEU A 5 0.93 4.63 -21.03
N ARG A 6 0.46 3.88 -20.04
CA ARG A 6 -0.73 4.17 -19.24
C ARG A 6 -0.26 4.90 -18.01
N LEU A 7 -0.67 6.15 -17.84
CA LEU A 7 -0.49 6.84 -16.57
C LEU A 7 -1.71 6.57 -15.70
N CYS A 8 -1.47 6.18 -14.46
CA CYS A 8 -2.51 5.90 -13.48
C CYS A 8 -2.02 6.42 -12.13
N PHE A 9 -2.81 7.30 -11.52
CA PHE A 9 -2.49 7.88 -10.23
C PHE A 9 -3.63 7.63 -9.23
N PRO A 10 -3.31 7.26 -7.98
CA PRO A 10 -4.28 7.29 -6.90
C PRO A 10 -4.75 8.74 -6.68
N LEU A 11 -6.04 8.92 -6.51
CA LEU A 11 -6.66 10.20 -6.24
C LEU A 11 -7.63 10.08 -5.06
N VAL A 12 -7.77 11.17 -4.31
CA VAL A 12 -8.78 11.31 -3.26
C VAL A 12 -9.82 12.32 -3.72
N ALA A 13 -11.11 11.94 -3.62
CA ALA A 13 -12.24 12.80 -3.94
C ALA A 13 -13.10 13.04 -2.70
N LYS A 14 -13.77 14.19 -2.67
CA LYS A 14 -14.69 14.60 -1.60
C LYS A 14 -16.06 14.90 -2.21
N ASN A 15 -17.13 14.38 -1.63
CA ASN A 15 -18.50 14.67 -2.08
C ASN A 15 -19.08 15.92 -1.38
N GLU A 16 -20.31 16.31 -1.71
CA GLU A 16 -21.01 17.45 -1.08
C GLU A 16 -21.33 17.23 0.41
N ALA A 17 -21.50 15.98 0.84
CA ALA A 17 -21.69 15.58 2.24
C ALA A 17 -20.39 15.56 3.05
N GLU A 18 -19.28 15.95 2.43
CA GLU A 18 -17.92 15.95 2.97
C GLU A 18 -17.27 14.57 3.16
N ASP A 19 -17.91 13.49 2.71
CA ASP A 19 -17.32 12.15 2.73
C ASP A 19 -16.15 12.07 1.75
N ILE A 20 -15.13 11.32 2.16
CA ILE A 20 -13.89 11.17 1.39
C ILE A 20 -13.77 9.77 0.80
N TYR A 21 -13.34 9.69 -0.46
CA TYR A 21 -13.21 8.45 -1.22
C TYR A 21 -11.86 8.37 -1.92
N SER A 22 -11.34 7.15 -2.06
CA SER A 22 -10.22 6.85 -2.94
C SER A 22 -10.73 6.42 -4.33
N MET A 23 -10.08 6.92 -5.37
CA MET A 23 -10.35 6.59 -6.77
C MET A 23 -9.05 6.65 -7.57
N ILE A 24 -9.13 6.50 -8.89
CA ILE A 24 -7.98 6.69 -9.77
C ILE A 24 -8.25 7.73 -10.84
N ILE A 25 -7.19 8.40 -11.26
CA ILE A 25 -7.16 9.21 -12.47
C ILE A 25 -6.14 8.59 -13.43
N TYR A 26 -6.53 8.41 -14.68
CA TYR A 26 -5.69 7.73 -15.66
C TYR A 26 -5.74 8.37 -17.05
N SER A 27 -4.68 8.15 -17.82
CA SER A 27 -4.56 8.59 -19.22
C SER A 27 -4.19 7.41 -20.11
N MET A 28 -4.94 7.27 -21.21
CA MET A 28 -4.72 6.22 -22.21
C MET A 28 -3.70 6.62 -23.29
N ASP A 29 -3.54 7.94 -23.51
CA ASP A 29 -2.86 8.49 -24.68
C ASP A 29 -1.77 9.51 -24.27
N ASN A 30 -0.91 9.15 -23.31
CA ASN A 30 0.28 9.92 -22.92
C ASN A 30 -0.02 11.43 -22.69
N ASP A 31 -0.95 11.72 -21.77
CA ASP A 31 -1.31 13.04 -21.22
C ASP A 31 -2.29 13.92 -22.00
N SER A 32 -2.81 13.50 -23.17
CA SER A 32 -3.75 14.34 -23.93
C SER A 32 -5.19 14.34 -23.40
N ALA A 33 -5.59 13.26 -22.72
CA ALA A 33 -6.92 13.13 -22.11
C ALA A 33 -6.82 12.32 -20.81
N TRP A 34 -7.51 12.79 -19.78
CA TRP A 34 -7.58 12.16 -18.46
C TRP A 34 -9.02 11.74 -18.16
N ALA A 35 -9.16 10.56 -17.59
CA ALA A 35 -10.43 10.03 -17.11
C ALA A 35 -10.31 9.69 -15.61
N LEU A 36 -11.43 9.85 -14.91
CA LEU A 36 -11.59 9.33 -13.55
C LEU A 36 -12.18 7.92 -13.63
N SER A 37 -11.90 7.08 -12.63
CA SER A 37 -12.62 5.81 -12.49
C SER A 37 -14.12 6.02 -12.26
N GLU A 38 -14.93 5.10 -12.78
CA GLU A 38 -16.38 5.14 -12.59
C GLU A 38 -16.77 4.69 -11.17
N ASP A 39 -16.06 3.70 -10.65
CA ASP A 39 -16.25 3.20 -9.30
C ASP A 39 -15.19 3.77 -8.33
N ILE A 40 -15.53 3.75 -7.04
CA ILE A 40 -14.78 4.39 -5.96
C ILE A 40 -14.67 3.46 -4.74
N SER A 41 -13.75 3.75 -3.82
CA SER A 41 -13.67 3.01 -2.57
C SER A 41 -14.93 3.19 -1.71
N PRO A 42 -15.13 2.39 -0.66
CA PRO A 42 -16.05 2.76 0.42
C PRO A 42 -15.69 4.14 1.01
N ALA A 43 -16.67 4.79 1.63
CA ALA A 43 -16.47 6.07 2.32
C ALA A 43 -15.41 5.96 3.43
N GLU A 44 -14.68 7.03 3.66
CA GLU A 44 -13.63 7.15 4.69
C GLU A 44 -12.47 6.14 4.52
N CYS A 45 -12.21 5.72 3.27
CA CYS A 45 -11.05 4.94 2.88
C CYS A 45 -10.06 5.79 2.08
N LEU A 46 -8.87 5.99 2.61
CA LEU A 46 -7.89 7.01 2.19
C LEU A 46 -6.53 6.39 1.83
N ASN A 47 -5.54 7.25 1.53
CA ASN A 47 -4.13 6.89 1.36
C ASN A 47 -3.92 5.73 0.37
N SER A 48 -4.60 5.80 -0.77
CA SER A 48 -4.58 4.73 -1.76
C SER A 48 -3.19 4.53 -2.36
N ARG A 49 -2.83 3.26 -2.53
CA ARG A 49 -1.56 2.82 -3.13
C ARG A 49 -1.90 1.81 -4.21
N ILE A 50 -1.39 2.02 -5.43
CA ILE A 50 -1.81 1.23 -6.60
C ILE A 50 -0.61 0.59 -7.26
N THR A 51 -0.79 -0.64 -7.73
CA THR A 51 0.16 -1.31 -8.61
C THR A 51 -0.58 -2.15 -9.66
N GLU A 52 0.09 -2.47 -10.75
CA GLU A 52 -0.43 -3.38 -11.77
C GLU A 52 0.11 -4.80 -11.54
N TRP A 53 -0.80 -5.78 -11.50
CA TRP A 53 -0.47 -7.20 -11.35
C TRP A 53 -1.32 -8.06 -12.29
N GLU A 54 -0.67 -8.83 -13.15
CA GLU A 54 -1.31 -9.80 -14.07
C GLU A 54 -2.48 -9.21 -14.90
N GLY A 55 -2.34 -7.96 -15.34
CA GLY A 55 -3.36 -7.27 -16.14
C GLY A 55 -4.50 -6.65 -15.32
N SER A 56 -4.41 -6.66 -13.99
CA SER A 56 -5.32 -5.98 -13.09
C SER A 56 -4.61 -4.84 -12.34
N LEU A 57 -5.36 -3.81 -11.97
CA LEU A 57 -4.94 -2.87 -10.93
C LEU A 57 -5.27 -3.46 -9.55
N LEU A 58 -4.33 -3.33 -8.63
CA LEU A 58 -4.54 -3.58 -7.21
C LEU A 58 -4.43 -2.26 -6.46
N MET A 59 -5.42 -1.96 -5.63
CA MET A 59 -5.45 -0.78 -4.77
C MET A 59 -5.50 -1.20 -3.31
N ILE A 60 -4.53 -0.75 -2.51
CA ILE A 60 -4.64 -0.78 -1.05
C ILE A 60 -5.21 0.55 -0.59
N VAL A 61 -6.22 0.51 0.29
CA VAL A 61 -6.81 1.69 0.94
C VAL A 61 -6.80 1.54 2.46
N ASP A 62 -6.62 2.65 3.17
CA ASP A 62 -6.67 2.73 4.62
C ASP A 62 -8.07 3.18 5.04
N CYS A 63 -8.87 2.26 5.60
CA CYS A 63 -10.23 2.54 6.09
C CYS A 63 -10.27 2.63 7.63
N GLU A 64 -11.43 2.97 8.20
CA GLU A 64 -11.59 3.06 9.65
C GLU A 64 -11.27 1.74 10.38
N ASP A 65 -11.69 0.62 9.79
CA ASP A 65 -11.60 -0.73 10.36
C ASP A 65 -10.31 -1.49 10.00
N GLY A 66 -9.48 -0.94 9.11
CA GLY A 66 -8.21 -1.53 8.68
C GLY A 66 -7.87 -1.22 7.23
N GLN A 67 -6.88 -1.94 6.68
CA GLN A 67 -6.56 -1.87 5.27
C GLN A 67 -7.39 -2.88 4.47
N ARG A 68 -7.81 -2.47 3.28
CA ARG A 68 -8.49 -3.33 2.30
C ARG A 68 -7.73 -3.34 1.00
N VAL A 69 -7.84 -4.45 0.27
CA VAL A 69 -7.26 -4.61 -1.07
C VAL A 69 -8.40 -4.75 -2.06
N HIS A 70 -8.41 -3.90 -3.07
CA HIS A 70 -9.36 -3.97 -4.18
C HIS A 70 -8.63 -4.31 -5.48
N GLU A 71 -9.30 -5.05 -6.36
CA GLU A 71 -8.86 -5.38 -7.70
C GLU A 71 -9.83 -4.81 -8.73
N SER A 72 -9.27 -4.25 -9.79
CA SER A 72 -10.00 -3.84 -11.00
C SER A 72 -9.30 -4.39 -12.24
N ARG A 73 -10.08 -4.97 -13.17
CA ARG A 73 -9.61 -5.45 -14.49
C ARG A 73 -9.97 -4.50 -15.62
N ASP A 74 -10.68 -3.43 -15.29
CA ASP A 74 -11.35 -2.51 -16.21
C ASP A 74 -11.00 -1.05 -15.89
N MET A 75 -9.78 -0.80 -15.39
CA MET A 75 -9.26 0.54 -15.10
C MET A 75 -10.18 1.37 -14.19
N GLY A 76 -10.71 0.72 -13.16
CA GLY A 76 -11.56 1.32 -12.14
C GLY A 76 -13.02 1.50 -12.53
N ALA A 77 -13.49 0.90 -13.63
CA ALA A 77 -14.94 0.85 -13.89
C ALA A 77 -15.66 -0.01 -12.84
N THR A 78 -15.01 -1.05 -12.33
CA THR A 78 -15.46 -1.81 -11.15
C THR A 78 -14.30 -2.14 -10.21
N TRP A 79 -14.54 -2.01 -8.91
CA TRP A 79 -13.62 -2.48 -7.86
C TRP A 79 -14.24 -3.64 -7.07
N THR A 80 -13.48 -4.71 -6.92
CA THR A 80 -13.88 -5.89 -6.13
C THR A 80 -12.87 -6.14 -5.02
N GLU A 81 -13.32 -6.52 -3.83
CA GLU A 81 -12.41 -6.84 -2.72
C GLU A 81 -11.59 -8.10 -3.05
N ALA A 82 -10.27 -7.98 -3.08
CA ALA A 82 -9.35 -9.01 -3.54
C ALA A 82 -8.94 -9.97 -2.40
N VAL A 83 -9.91 -10.67 -1.81
CA VAL A 83 -9.70 -11.56 -0.66
C VAL A 83 -8.61 -12.59 -0.98
N GLY A 84 -7.58 -12.63 -0.14
CA GLY A 84 -6.45 -13.56 -0.28
C GLY A 84 -5.27 -13.05 -1.13
N LYS A 85 -5.42 -11.94 -1.86
CA LYS A 85 -4.26 -11.22 -2.44
C LYS A 85 -3.56 -10.40 -1.37
N LEU A 86 -2.23 -10.27 -1.49
CA LEU A 86 -1.35 -9.56 -0.54
C LEU A 86 -1.59 -10.04 0.91
N SER A 87 -1.21 -11.29 1.18
CA SER A 87 -1.43 -11.95 2.47
C SER A 87 -0.99 -11.08 3.65
N GLY A 88 -1.92 -10.86 4.58
CA GLY A 88 -1.70 -10.05 5.78
C GLY A 88 -2.10 -8.57 5.68
N VAL A 89 -2.50 -8.05 4.52
CA VAL A 89 -3.14 -6.72 4.42
C VAL A 89 -4.54 -6.72 5.03
N TRP A 90 -5.21 -7.87 5.03
CA TRP A 90 -6.49 -8.10 5.70
C TRP A 90 -6.36 -7.98 7.21
N VAL A 91 -6.51 -6.77 7.73
CA VAL A 91 -6.54 -6.50 9.16
C VAL A 91 -7.94 -6.06 9.53
N ASN A 92 -8.82 -7.04 9.79
CA ASN A 92 -10.04 -6.75 10.54
C ASN A 92 -9.61 -6.40 11.96
N ALA A 93 -9.96 -5.20 12.44
CA ALA A 93 -9.85 -4.86 13.85
C ALA A 93 -10.72 -5.83 14.69
N ARG A 94 -10.16 -6.98 15.11
CA ARG A 94 -10.80 -7.78 16.16
C ARG A 94 -10.79 -6.95 17.44
N SER A 95 -11.97 -6.82 18.03
CA SER A 95 -12.24 -5.97 19.18
C SER A 95 -11.21 -6.14 20.30
N GLY A 96 -10.69 -5.01 20.80
CA GLY A 96 -9.92 -4.95 22.04
C GLY A 96 -8.40 -4.82 21.91
N VAL A 97 -7.82 -4.91 20.71
CA VAL A 97 -6.40 -4.56 20.47
C VAL A 97 -6.37 -3.58 19.30
N SER A 98 -5.64 -2.47 19.42
CA SER A 98 -5.37 -1.56 18.30
C SER A 98 -4.47 -2.23 17.25
N GLN A 99 -4.98 -3.28 16.60
CA GLN A 99 -4.33 -3.97 15.48
C GLN A 99 -4.18 -3.04 14.26
N LYS A 100 -4.94 -1.94 14.24
CA LYS A 100 -4.86 -0.83 13.27
C LYS A 100 -3.43 -0.34 13.05
N GLU A 101 -2.56 -0.43 14.06
CA GLU A 101 -1.21 0.13 14.01
C GLU A 101 -0.11 -0.92 13.71
N SER A 102 -0.40 -2.21 13.86
CA SER A 102 0.67 -3.22 13.99
C SER A 102 1.02 -3.99 12.72
N LEU A 103 0.15 -3.98 11.71
CA LEU A 103 0.27 -4.85 10.53
C LEU A 103 0.05 -4.08 9.21
N HIS A 104 0.16 -2.75 9.28
CA HIS A 104 -0.07 -1.81 8.19
C HIS A 104 0.99 -1.95 7.08
N VAL A 105 0.55 -1.95 5.83
CA VAL A 105 1.38 -1.89 4.62
C VAL A 105 1.60 -0.44 4.21
N ASP A 106 2.86 -0.04 4.14
CA ASP A 106 3.25 1.34 3.87
C ASP A 106 3.52 1.59 2.38
N ALA A 107 4.17 0.64 1.70
CA ALA A 107 4.58 0.74 0.30
C ALA A 107 4.27 -0.57 -0.41
N LEU A 108 3.90 -0.47 -1.70
CA LEU A 108 3.66 -1.59 -2.59
C LEU A 108 4.20 -1.22 -3.98
N ILE A 109 5.06 -2.07 -4.53
CA ILE A 109 5.53 -1.98 -5.91
C ILE A 109 5.50 -3.35 -6.56
N THR A 110 5.58 -3.37 -7.88
CA THR A 110 5.89 -4.57 -8.65
C THR A 110 7.27 -4.44 -9.27
N ALA A 111 8.00 -5.55 -9.32
CA ALA A 111 9.35 -5.60 -9.87
C ALA A 111 9.58 -6.92 -10.60
N THR A 112 10.44 -6.87 -11.62
CA THR A 112 10.99 -8.07 -12.26
C THR A 112 12.39 -8.29 -11.74
N ILE A 113 12.60 -9.42 -11.03
CA ILE A 113 13.86 -9.80 -10.40
C ILE A 113 14.24 -11.17 -10.95
N GLU A 114 15.44 -11.30 -11.54
CA GLU A 114 15.94 -12.56 -12.12
C GLU A 114 14.93 -13.24 -13.08
N GLY A 115 14.16 -12.44 -13.83
CA GLY A 115 13.13 -12.93 -14.76
C GLY A 115 11.78 -13.29 -14.13
N GLY A 116 11.65 -13.28 -12.80
CA GLY A 116 10.39 -13.44 -12.09
C GLY A 116 9.71 -12.10 -11.79
N ARG A 117 8.39 -12.01 -11.97
CA ARG A 117 7.59 -10.85 -11.55
C ARG A 117 7.12 -11.05 -10.11
N PHE A 118 7.30 -10.04 -9.26
CA PHE A 118 6.91 -10.09 -7.85
C PHE A 118 6.26 -8.79 -7.41
N MET A 119 5.35 -8.88 -6.44
CA MET A 119 4.94 -7.74 -5.62
C MET A 119 5.88 -7.66 -4.41
N LEU A 120 6.39 -6.47 -4.16
CA LEU A 120 7.22 -6.13 -3.01
C LEU A 120 6.48 -5.12 -2.16
N TYR A 121 6.37 -5.38 -0.87
CA TYR A 121 5.68 -4.47 0.03
C TYR A 121 6.34 -4.41 1.41
N THR A 122 6.28 -3.23 2.02
CA THR A 122 6.76 -3.03 3.39
C THR A 122 5.59 -3.06 4.34
N ARG A 123 5.72 -3.86 5.40
CA ARG A 123 4.68 -4.03 6.41
C ARG A 123 5.26 -3.85 7.79
N ARG A 124 4.57 -3.10 8.64
CA ARG A 124 4.93 -2.95 10.05
C ARG A 124 4.61 -4.23 10.82
N GLY A 125 5.41 -4.50 11.85
CA GLY A 125 5.25 -5.63 12.76
C GLY A 125 5.92 -5.35 14.10
N TYR A 126 5.54 -6.10 15.13
CA TYR A 126 6.19 -5.99 16.43
C TYR A 126 7.47 -6.83 16.49
N THR A 127 8.56 -6.24 17.00
CA THR A 127 9.71 -7.02 17.45
C THR A 127 9.48 -7.55 18.86
N SER A 128 9.93 -8.76 19.17
CA SER A 128 9.79 -9.33 20.51
C SER A 128 10.73 -8.62 21.51
N GLY A 129 10.19 -7.99 22.55
CA GLY A 129 10.98 -7.34 23.61
C GLY A 129 10.14 -6.53 24.61
N LYS A 130 10.76 -6.12 25.73
CA LYS A 130 10.11 -5.32 26.81
C LYS A 130 9.73 -3.89 26.38
N LYS A 131 10.29 -3.39 25.28
CA LYS A 131 9.88 -2.16 24.58
C LYS A 131 9.37 -2.58 23.20
N ARG A 132 8.12 -2.25 22.87
CA ARG A 132 7.51 -2.55 21.56
C ARG A 132 8.16 -1.69 20.47
N ALA A 133 9.33 -2.11 19.98
CA ALA A 133 9.88 -1.54 18.77
C ALA A 133 9.12 -2.09 17.56
N THR A 134 8.64 -1.20 16.70
CA THR A 134 7.97 -1.57 15.45
C THR A 134 9.05 -1.78 14.40
N ALA A 135 9.14 -2.99 13.88
CA ALA A 135 9.95 -3.28 12.70
C ALA A 135 9.14 -2.99 11.45
N LEU A 136 9.77 -2.35 10.48
CA LEU A 136 9.30 -2.33 9.11
C LEU A 136 9.94 -3.53 8.41
N CYS A 137 9.13 -4.50 8.00
CA CYS A 137 9.59 -5.71 7.34
C CYS A 137 9.31 -5.64 5.84
N LEU A 138 10.25 -6.13 5.04
CA LEU A 138 10.05 -6.34 3.60
C LEU A 138 9.41 -7.71 3.36
N TRP A 139 8.37 -7.71 2.55
CA TRP A 139 7.65 -8.89 2.11
C TRP A 139 7.67 -8.99 0.59
N VAL A 140 7.74 -10.23 0.12
CA VAL A 140 7.79 -10.58 -1.30
C VAL A 140 6.70 -11.60 -1.57
N THR A 141 5.93 -11.40 -2.63
CA THR A 141 4.87 -12.32 -3.02
C THR A 141 4.71 -12.38 -4.54
N ASP A 142 4.44 -13.58 -5.05
CA ASP A 142 4.02 -13.84 -6.43
C ASP A 142 2.49 -14.07 -6.51
N ASN A 143 1.75 -13.67 -5.47
CA ASN A 143 0.33 -13.92 -5.24
C ASN A 143 -0.03 -15.39 -4.92
N ASN A 144 0.90 -16.33 -4.98
CA ASN A 144 0.72 -17.73 -4.59
C ASN A 144 1.48 -18.06 -3.30
N ARG A 145 2.73 -17.62 -3.22
CA ARG A 145 3.63 -17.74 -2.09
C ARG A 145 4.00 -16.37 -1.58
N THR A 146 4.11 -16.24 -0.27
CA THR A 146 4.49 -15.00 0.38
C THR A 146 5.56 -15.31 1.41
N PHE A 147 6.67 -14.56 1.39
CA PHE A 147 7.73 -14.67 2.39
C PHE A 147 8.16 -13.29 2.86
N SER A 148 8.60 -13.23 4.11
CA SER A 148 9.23 -12.05 4.69
C SER A 148 10.74 -12.20 4.52
N ASP A 149 11.39 -11.21 3.92
CA ASP A 149 12.86 -11.13 3.89
C ASP A 149 13.39 -10.75 5.28
N GLY A 150 12.65 -9.90 6.00
CA GLY A 150 12.93 -9.55 7.38
C GLY A 150 12.80 -8.05 7.65
N PRO A 151 13.21 -7.58 8.84
CA PRO A 151 13.17 -6.17 9.21
C PRO A 151 14.21 -5.38 8.40
N VAL A 152 13.74 -4.41 7.63
CA VAL A 152 14.57 -3.45 6.86
C VAL A 152 14.77 -2.13 7.61
N ALA A 153 13.94 -1.87 8.62
CA ALA A 153 14.15 -0.79 9.58
C ALA A 153 13.52 -1.14 10.93
N VAL A 154 14.09 -0.61 12.01
CA VAL A 154 13.56 -0.75 13.37
C VAL A 154 13.43 0.63 13.98
N ASP A 155 12.21 1.01 14.38
CA ASP A 155 11.96 2.25 15.10
C ASP A 155 11.81 1.99 16.60
N LYS A 156 12.39 2.89 17.41
CA LYS A 156 12.28 2.87 18.88
C LYS A 156 10.93 3.42 19.34
N ALA A 157 10.27 4.24 18.52
CA ALA A 157 8.93 4.73 18.75
C ALA A 157 7.96 4.01 17.80
N ALA A 158 6.87 3.47 18.34
CA ALA A 158 5.79 2.92 17.53
C ALA A 158 4.99 4.08 16.91
N ASN A 159 5.54 4.69 15.85
CA ASN A 159 4.82 5.70 15.09
C ASN A 159 4.37 5.10 13.74
N TRP A 160 3.10 4.71 13.69
CA TRP A 160 2.45 4.21 12.48
C TRP A 160 2.28 5.30 11.41
N MET A 161 2.40 6.59 11.77
CA MET A 161 2.34 7.71 10.82
C MET A 161 3.63 7.87 9.99
N LEU A 162 4.69 7.12 10.30
CA LEU A 162 5.90 7.16 9.49
C LEU A 162 5.64 6.47 8.16
N THR A 163 5.73 7.21 7.07
CA THR A 163 5.59 6.65 5.72
C THR A 163 6.90 6.02 5.24
N SER A 164 6.78 5.02 4.36
CA SER A 164 7.91 4.51 3.58
C SER A 164 7.53 4.34 2.12
N THR A 165 8.54 4.30 1.26
CA THR A 165 8.39 4.03 -0.16
C THR A 165 9.50 3.09 -0.64
N LEU A 166 9.17 2.30 -1.67
CA LEU A 166 10.09 1.38 -2.33
C LEU A 166 10.36 1.87 -3.75
N LEU A 167 11.58 1.64 -4.21
CA LEU A 167 11.98 1.86 -5.60
C LEU A 167 12.84 0.69 -6.05
N HIS A 168 12.48 0.06 -7.15
CA HIS A 168 13.33 -0.91 -7.84
C HIS A 168 13.91 -0.26 -9.09
N SER A 169 15.23 -0.11 -9.14
CA SER A 169 15.95 0.55 -10.23
C SER A 169 17.36 -0.01 -10.36
N ASP A 170 17.85 -0.17 -11.59
CA ASP A 170 19.22 -0.62 -11.87
C ASP A 170 19.62 -1.93 -11.16
N GLY A 171 18.67 -2.87 -11.05
CA GLY A 171 18.85 -4.15 -10.35
C GLY A 171 18.93 -4.05 -8.83
N ASN A 172 18.65 -2.87 -8.25
CA ASN A 172 18.68 -2.62 -6.82
C ASN A 172 17.29 -2.29 -6.27
N LEU A 173 17.06 -2.69 -5.01
CA LEU A 173 15.88 -2.28 -4.24
C LEU A 173 16.28 -1.20 -3.23
N HIS A 174 15.64 -0.05 -3.33
CA HIS A 174 15.83 1.09 -2.45
C HIS A 174 14.62 1.27 -1.53
N LEU A 175 14.88 1.55 -0.26
CA LEU A 175 13.87 1.89 0.74
C LEU A 175 14.15 3.32 1.24
N LEU A 176 13.13 4.17 1.17
CA LEU A 176 13.12 5.45 1.87
C LEU A 176 12.04 5.41 2.95
N GLN A 177 12.42 5.75 4.18
CA GLN A 177 11.52 5.76 5.33
C GLN A 177 11.67 7.07 6.09
N ARG A 178 10.53 7.69 6.45
CA ARG A 178 10.51 8.81 7.38
C ARG A 178 10.95 8.32 8.77
N ARG A 179 11.80 9.10 9.45
CA ARG A 179 12.15 8.89 10.86
C ARG A 179 11.71 10.07 11.69
N ASP A 180 11.34 9.79 12.93
CA ASP A 180 11.13 10.82 13.94
C ASP A 180 12.32 10.85 14.90
N ASN A 181 12.88 12.04 15.11
CA ASN A 181 13.95 12.25 16.07
C ASN A 181 13.31 12.83 17.32
N GLY A 182 12.86 11.97 18.22
CA GLY A 182 12.36 12.38 19.53
C GLY A 182 13.46 13.02 20.38
N GLU A 183 13.83 14.27 20.10
CA GLU A 183 14.47 15.15 21.07
C GLU A 183 13.36 15.81 21.89
N GLY A 184 13.02 15.17 23.01
CA GLY A 184 12.31 15.87 24.07
C GLY A 184 13.18 17.04 24.52
N ARG A 185 12.76 18.27 24.24
CA ARG A 185 13.31 19.46 24.91
C ARG A 185 13.04 19.29 26.39
N VAL A 186 14.09 18.98 27.16
CA VAL A 186 14.09 19.21 28.60
C VAL A 186 14.16 20.72 28.76
N THR A 187 13.03 21.34 29.10
CA THR A 187 12.99 22.67 29.74
C THR A 187 12.73 22.46 31.22
#